data_AF-A0A9D4R7P3-F1
#
_entry.id   AF-A0A9D4R7P3-F1
#
_cell.length_a   1.000
_cell.length_b   1.000
_cell.length_c   1.000
_cell.angle_alpha   90.00
_cell.angle_beta   90.00
_cell.angle_gamma   90.00
#
_symmetry.space_group_name_H-M   'P 1'
#
loop_
_entity.id
_entity.type
_entity.pdbx_description
1 polymer ?
#
loop_
_entity_poly.entity_id
_entity_poly.type
_entity_poly.pdbx_seq_one_letter_code
_entity_poly.pdbx_strand_id
1 'polypeptide(L)' 'MTFIHDSEIHYHGNLKTSNCLVDAHWVLMVTDFGIHRLGDGRASSSPDPQNYYESKSPSPQNYYERIESY' A
#
# COMPACT_ATOMS: atom_id res chain seq x y z
N MET A 1 17.75 -5.99 -7.01
CA MET A 1 16.59 -6.03 -7.94
C MET A 1 16.12 -4.61 -8.26
N THR A 2 17.03 -3.72 -8.64
CA THR A 2 16.70 -2.31 -8.94
C THR A 2 15.72 -2.20 -10.10
N PHE A 3 15.89 -3.05 -11.12
CA PHE A 3 15.03 -3.03 -12.30
C PHE A 3 13.55 -3.29 -12.00
N ILE A 4 13.23 -4.19 -11.07
CA ILE A 4 11.84 -4.46 -10.66
C ILE A 4 11.34 -3.36 -9.73
N HIS A 5 12.17 -2.90 -8.79
CA HIS A 5 11.79 -1.86 -7.83
C HIS A 5 11.49 -0.51 -8.47
N ASP A 6 12.21 -0.18 -9.55
CA ASP A 6 12.02 1.05 -10.31
C ASP A 6 11.01 0.88 -11.46
N SER A 7 10.54 -0.34 -11.73
CA SER A 7 9.47 -0.58 -12.69
C SER A 7 8.09 -0.33 -12.08
N GLU A 8 7.07 -0.15 -12.92
CA GLU A 8 5.66 -0.03 -12.50
C GLU A 8 5.14 -1.26 -11.71
N ILE A 9 5.83 -2.40 -11.81
CA ILE A 9 5.53 -3.60 -11.04
C ILE A 9 5.95 -3.43 -9.57
N HIS A 10 6.99 -2.63 -9.28
CA HIS A 10 7.62 -2.37 -7.97
C HIS A 10 8.15 -3.58 -7.20
N TYR A 11 7.40 -4.67 -7.14
CA TYR A 11 7.81 -5.92 -6.52
C TYR A 11 7.14 -7.10 -7.23
N HIS A 12 7.78 -8.28 -7.24
CA HIS A 12 7.22 -9.45 -7.92
C HIS A 12 6.20 -10.22 -7.05
N GLY A 13 6.38 -10.22 -5.73
CA GLY A 13 5.49 -10.89 -4.76
C GLY A 13 5.69 -12.41 -4.63
N ASN A 14 6.16 -13.10 -5.68
CA ASN A 14 6.42 -14.54 -5.67
C ASN A 14 7.71 -14.91 -6.43
N LEU A 15 8.79 -14.19 -6.13
CA LEU A 15 10.06 -14.38 -6.82
C LEU A 15 10.80 -15.60 -6.24
N LYS A 16 10.74 -16.69 -6.98
CA LYS A 16 11.43 -17.97 -6.70
C LYS A 16 12.22 -18.39 -7.94
N THR A 17 13.20 -19.27 -7.76
CA THR A 17 14.07 -19.73 -8.86
C THR A 17 13.31 -20.37 -10.02
N SER A 18 12.17 -21.03 -9.76
CA SER A 18 11.32 -21.57 -10.82
C SER A 18 10.57 -20.51 -11.65
N ASN A 19 10.57 -19.26 -11.20
CA ASN A 19 10.02 -18.09 -11.91
C ASN A 19 11.13 -17.22 -12.54
N CYS A 20 12.36 -17.73 -12.57
CA CYS A 20 13.55 -17.09 -13.15
C CYS A 20 14.06 -17.95 -14.31
N LEU A 21 13.80 -17.51 -15.54
CA LEU A 21 14.28 -18.16 -16.75
C LEU A 21 15.57 -17.51 -17.22
N VAL A 22 16.44 -18.28 -17.88
CA VAL A 22 17.66 -17.78 -18.51
C VAL A 22 17.61 -18.14 -19.99
N ASP A 23 17.83 -17.16 -20.87
CA ASP A 23 17.87 -17.38 -22.31
C ASP A 23 19.25 -17.80 -22.83
N ALA A 24 19.37 -18.00 -24.14
CA ALA A 24 20.63 -18.39 -24.79
C ALA A 24 21.75 -17.35 -24.67
N HIS A 25 21.40 -16.09 -24.38
CA HIS A 25 22.34 -14.99 -24.20
C HIS A 25 22.63 -14.72 -22.71
N TRP A 26 22.24 -15.65 -21.83
CA TRP A 26 22.41 -15.55 -20.38
C TRP A 26 21.67 -14.38 -19.75
N VAL A 27 20.57 -13.94 -20.35
CA VAL A 27 19.72 -12.87 -19.81
C VAL A 27 18.68 -13.48 -18.87
N LEU A 28 18.58 -12.91 -17.66
CA LEU A 28 17.56 -13.26 -16.68
C LEU A 28 16.21 -12.68 -17.12
N MET A 29 15.26 -13.56 -17.38
CA MET A 29 13.86 -13.23 -17.59
C MET A 29 13.06 -13.65 -16.37
N VAL A 30 12.30 -12.73 -15.81
CA VAL A 30 11.39 -13.03 -14.70
C VAL A 30 10.00 -13.31 -15.27
N THR A 31 9.31 -14.32 -14.75
CA THR A 31 8.00 -14.78 -15.27
C THR A 31 6.97 -14.90 -14.14
N ASP A 32 5.74 -15.32 -14.47
CA ASP A 32 4.67 -15.54 -13.48
C ASP A 32 4.36 -14.26 -12.66
N PHE A 33 4.30 -13.12 -13.37
CA PHE A 33 3.86 -11.86 -12.78
C PHE A 33 2.36 -11.94 -12.49
N GLY A 34 2.02 -12.06 -11.21
CA GLY A 34 0.64 -12.11 -10.71
C GLY A 34 0.08 -10.71 -10.45
N ILE A 35 -1.13 -10.48 -10.96
CA ILE A 35 -1.91 -9.25 -10.91
C ILE A 35 -1.79 -8.58 -9.53
N HIS A 36 -1.12 -7.42 -9.46
CA HIS A 36 -0.93 -6.67 -8.20
C HIS A 36 -2.24 -6.22 -7.55
N ARG A 37 -3.32 -6.15 -8.34
CA ARG A 37 -4.65 -5.71 -7.91
C ARG A 37 -5.71 -6.48 -8.71
N LEU A 38 -6.04 -7.71 -8.29
CA LEU A 38 -7.38 -8.23 -8.59
C LEU A 38 -8.34 -7.26 -7.90
N GLY A 39 -9.22 -6.63 -8.67
CA GLY A 39 -9.83 -5.34 -8.37
C GLY A 39 -10.28 -5.14 -6.92
N ASP A 40 -10.28 -3.88 -6.49
CA ASP A 40 -10.94 -3.40 -5.28
C ASP A 40 -12.45 -3.71 -5.34
N GLY A 41 -12.83 -4.99 -5.27
CA GLY A 41 -14.19 -5.45 -5.03
C GLY A 41 -14.64 -5.21 -3.60
N ARG A 42 -13.78 -4.56 -2.81
CA ARG A 42 -14.12 -3.94 -1.54
C ARG A 42 -13.61 -2.52 -1.61
N ALA A 43 -14.54 -1.57 -1.66
CA ALA A 43 -14.27 -0.19 -1.30
C ALA A 43 -13.32 -0.19 -0.10
N SER A 44 -12.17 0.45 -0.24
CA SER A 44 -11.23 0.65 0.86
C SER A 44 -11.94 1.48 1.93
N SER A 45 -12.60 0.81 2.86
CA SER A 45 -13.15 1.41 4.08
C SER A 45 -12.04 1.61 5.12
N SER A 46 -10.78 1.69 4.70
CA SER A 46 -9.70 2.20 5.55
C SER A 46 -9.91 3.70 5.62
N PRO A 47 -10.25 4.28 6.79
CA PRO A 47 -10.34 5.71 6.91
C PRO A 47 -8.99 6.30 6.54
N ASP A 48 -9.00 7.21 5.57
CA ASP A 48 -7.87 8.07 5.26
C ASP A 48 -7.32 8.63 6.58
N PRO A 49 -6.02 8.47 6.89
CA PRO A 49 -5.42 8.99 8.11
C PRO A 49 -5.77 10.46 8.36
N GLN A 50 -5.98 11.27 7.31
CA GLN A 50 -6.40 12.66 7.44
C GLN A 50 -7.82 12.80 8.02
N ASN A 51 -8.79 11.99 7.57
CA ASN A 51 -10.17 12.02 8.06
C ASN A 51 -10.32 11.46 9.50
N TYR A 52 -9.43 10.58 9.93
CA TYR A 52 -9.48 10.01 11.29
C TYR A 52 -9.29 11.08 12.37
N TYR A 53 -8.33 11.99 12.19
CA TYR A 53 -8.06 13.06 13.16
C TYR A 53 -9.10 14.18 13.11
N GLU A 54 -9.61 14.52 11.93
CA GLU A 54 -10.67 15.52 11.76
C GLU A 54 -11.94 15.10 12.55
N SER A 55 -12.34 13.83 12.42
CA SER A 55 -13.56 13.30 13.06
C SER A 55 -13.52 13.25 14.59
N LYS A 56 -12.32 13.21 15.19
CA LYS A 56 -12.12 13.14 16.64
C LYS A 56 -11.68 14.47 17.26
N SER A 57 -11.54 15.52 16.45
CA SER A 57 -11.18 16.84 16.95
C SER A 57 -12.35 17.39 17.76
N PRO A 58 -12.18 17.65 19.08
CA PRO A 58 -13.25 18.25 19.87
C PRO A 58 -13.57 19.63 19.31
N SER A 59 -14.85 20.00 19.24
CA SER A 59 -15.20 21.39 18.91
C SER A 59 -14.56 22.32 19.95
N PRO A 60 -14.04 23.50 19.56
CA PRO A 60 -13.38 24.43 20.47
C PRO A 60 -14.23 24.81 21.70
N GLN A 61 -15.56 24.67 21.62
CA GLN A 61 -16.47 24.93 22.74
C GLN A 61 -16.32 23.92 23.88
N ASN A 62 -16.07 22.64 23.60
CA ASN A 62 -15.92 21.62 24.63
C ASN A 62 -14.66 21.82 25.50
N TYR A 63 -13.68 22.61 25.03
CA TYR A 63 -12.48 22.90 25.81
C TYR A 63 -12.77 23.82 27.00
N TYR A 64 -13.60 24.85 26.82
CA TYR A 64 -13.94 25.78 27.91
C TYR A 64 -14.88 25.14 28.94
N GLU A 65 -15.82 24.30 28.48
CA GLU A 65 -16.73 23.58 29.38
C GLU A 65 -16.03 22.61 30.33
N ARG A 66 -14.88 22.04 29.91
CA ARG A 66 -14.08 21.14 30.74
C ARG A 66 -13.17 21.84 31.75
N ILE A 67 -12.85 23.12 31.53
CA ILE A 67 -12.02 23.90 32.45
C ILE A 67 -12.86 24.40 33.63
N GLU A 68 -14.12 24.77 33.40
CA GLU A 68 -15.07 25.23 34.42
C GLU A 68 -15.63 24.09 35.31
N SER A 69 -15.29 22.83 35.02
CA SER A 69 -15.74 21.67 35.79
C SER A 69 -14.75 21.16 36.85
N TYR A 70 -13.65 21.87 37.09
CA TYR A 70 -12.66 21.61 38.16
C TYR A 70 -12.75 22.69 39.24
#